data_AF-A0A197JN26-F1
#
_entry.id   AF-A0A197JN26-F1
#
_cell.length_a   1.000
_cell.length_b   1.000
_cell.length_c   1.000
_cell.angle_alpha   90.00
_cell.angle_beta   90.00
_cell.angle_gamma   90.00
#
_symmetry.space_group_name_H-M   'P 1'
#
loop_
_entity.id
_entity.type
_entity.pdbx_description
1 polymer ?
#
loop_
_entity_poly.entity_id
_entity_poly.type
_entity_poly.pdbx_seq_one_letter_code
_entity_poly.pdbx_strand_id
1 'polypeptide(L)'
;MSSAATREAQAHATLRNLQNKKPVPEIDFTIHTMDDGTTASTLERYSKDVQAPAVAIPTDDMFYSKEFPDRPDIAFLKNHFYREGRISEEQAIFILQKGTELLKKEPNLLEVDAPITVCGDIHGQYYDLMKLFEVGGNPADTRYLFLGDYVDRGYFSIECVLYLWSLKIWYPDTLFLLRGNHECRHLTDYFTFKTECKHKYSERVYDACMESFCTLPLAAVMNKQFLCIHGGLSPELNTLDDLRQINRFREPPTHGLMCDLLWADPLEEFGQEKTSEFFVHNHVRGCSYFFSYHAACAFLEKNNLLSIIRAHEAQDAGYRMYRKTKATGFPSVMTIFSAPNYLDVYNNKAAVLKYENNVMNIRQFNATPHPYWLPNFMDVFTWSLPFVGEKITDMLLAILNTCSKEELAEDDMNLSLTGAMEVDSTPVSPGSSQTSVVSSGVGSEGPQDTVMTEVSAGDREANKNRIRQKILAIGRISRVFAVLRSESESISELKDLMGTTKLPYGQLALGAEGLKRAIHSFEDAKRSDMENERLPPTKEEKMKEDKDKIMRAIDEAQHTPQSELDEVEAMKVAGTL
;
A
#
# COMPACT_ATOMS: atom_id res chain seq x y z
N MET A 1 -67.35 -10.19 20.39
CA MET A 1 -67.38 -8.74 20.71
C MET A 1 -66.01 -8.16 21.13
N SER A 2 -64.98 -8.98 21.41
CA SER A 2 -63.65 -8.49 21.80
C SER A 2 -62.79 -7.93 20.65
N SER A 3 -62.99 -8.34 19.38
CA SER A 3 -62.09 -7.97 18.27
C SER A 3 -62.38 -6.63 17.58
N ALA A 4 -63.62 -6.11 17.65
CA ALA A 4 -64.00 -4.85 17.01
C ALA A 4 -63.48 -3.63 17.77
N ALA A 5 -63.56 -3.67 19.10
CA ALA A 5 -63.04 -2.61 19.98
C ALA A 5 -61.51 -2.48 19.89
N THR A 6 -60.79 -3.58 19.70
CA THR A 6 -59.33 -3.59 19.53
C THR A 6 -58.92 -2.99 18.18
N ARG A 7 -59.68 -3.27 17.11
CA ARG A 7 -59.45 -2.68 15.77
C ARG A 7 -59.73 -1.17 15.74
N GLU A 8 -60.80 -0.71 16.39
CA GLU A 8 -61.07 0.73 16.54
C GLU A 8 -59.99 1.43 17.37
N ALA A 9 -59.51 0.80 18.45
CA ALA A 9 -58.43 1.36 19.26
C ALA A 9 -57.10 1.44 18.50
N GLN A 10 -56.77 0.43 17.69
CA GLN A 10 -55.59 0.45 16.81
C GLN A 10 -55.74 1.49 15.69
N ALA A 11 -56.89 1.58 15.03
CA ALA A 11 -57.15 2.58 14.00
C ALA A 11 -57.07 4.01 14.56
N HIS A 12 -57.61 4.25 15.76
CA HIS A 12 -57.49 5.52 16.47
C HIS A 12 -56.05 5.83 16.91
N ALA A 13 -55.28 4.83 17.35
CA ALA A 13 -53.87 4.99 17.69
C ALA A 13 -53.03 5.34 16.44
N THR A 14 -53.28 4.68 15.32
CA THR A 14 -52.62 4.96 14.04
C THR A 14 -52.99 6.34 13.49
N LEU A 15 -54.27 6.73 13.55
CA LEU A 15 -54.74 8.07 13.20
C LEU A 15 -54.13 9.16 14.11
N ARG A 16 -54.00 8.90 15.41
CA ARG A 16 -53.36 9.82 16.36
C ARG A 16 -51.85 9.95 16.10
N ASN A 17 -51.18 8.87 15.71
CA ASN A 17 -49.78 8.87 15.30
C ASN A 17 -49.55 9.57 13.95
N LEU A 18 -50.51 9.48 13.03
CA LEU A 18 -50.51 10.23 11.77
C LEU A 18 -50.79 11.73 11.98
N GLN A 19 -51.70 12.08 12.90
CA GLN A 19 -52.01 13.48 13.26
C GLN A 19 -50.89 14.16 14.06
N ASN A 20 -50.12 13.40 14.85
CA ASN A 20 -48.95 13.89 15.61
C ASN A 20 -47.62 13.65 14.89
N LYS A 21 -47.63 13.36 13.59
CA LYS A 21 -46.40 13.12 12.83
C LYS A 21 -45.61 14.43 12.80
N LYS A 22 -44.52 14.48 13.58
CA LYS A 22 -43.58 15.61 13.53
C LYS A 22 -43.21 15.84 12.07
N PRO A 23 -43.23 17.08 11.57
CA PRO A 23 -42.80 17.37 10.22
C PRO A 23 -41.39 16.81 10.04
N VAL A 24 -41.14 16.18 8.90
CA VAL A 24 -39.79 15.71 8.56
C VAL A 24 -38.89 16.95 8.61
N PRO A 25 -37.83 16.94 9.41
CA PRO A 25 -36.93 18.08 9.47
C PRO A 25 -36.38 18.34 8.06
N GLU A 26 -36.46 19.59 7.63
CA GLU A 26 -35.83 20.01 6.38
C GLU A 26 -34.32 20.01 6.61
N ILE A 27 -33.64 19.01 6.07
CA ILE A 27 -32.19 18.86 6.21
C ILE A 27 -31.53 19.56 5.01
N ASP A 28 -30.76 20.60 5.29
CA ASP A 28 -29.87 21.19 4.30
C ASP A 28 -28.60 20.34 4.16
N PHE A 29 -28.55 19.50 3.12
CA PHE A 29 -27.39 18.64 2.84
C PHE A 29 -26.14 19.42 2.38
N THR A 30 -26.24 20.72 2.14
CA THR A 30 -25.08 21.57 1.83
C THR A 30 -24.28 21.95 3.09
N ILE A 31 -24.85 21.70 4.28
CA ILE A 31 -24.25 21.98 5.58
C ILE A 31 -24.25 20.71 6.42
N HIS A 32 -23.06 20.24 6.79
CA HIS A 32 -22.91 19.19 7.77
C HIS A 32 -22.67 19.80 9.16
N THR A 33 -23.41 19.34 10.16
CA THR A 33 -23.21 19.72 11.57
C THR A 33 -22.50 18.58 12.27
N MET A 34 -21.32 18.86 12.81
CA MET A 34 -20.48 17.90 13.55
C MET A 34 -21.04 17.66 14.96
N ASP A 35 -20.55 16.62 15.64
CA ASP A 35 -20.99 16.26 17.00
C ASP A 35 -20.70 17.35 18.06
N ASP A 36 -19.71 18.20 17.80
CA ASP A 36 -19.37 19.35 18.65
C ASP A 36 -20.23 20.60 18.39
N GLY A 37 -21.18 20.52 17.46
CA GLY A 37 -22.08 21.59 17.06
C GLY A 37 -21.49 22.57 16.03
N THR A 38 -20.25 22.38 15.58
CA THR A 38 -19.68 23.16 14.49
C THR A 38 -20.32 22.78 13.15
N THR A 39 -20.35 23.72 12.20
CA THR A 39 -20.94 23.51 10.88
C THR A 39 -19.90 23.64 9.78
N ALA A 40 -20.05 22.83 8.74
CA ALA A 40 -19.14 22.77 7.61
C ALA A 40 -19.92 22.68 6.29
N SER A 41 -19.47 23.40 5.27
CA SER A 41 -20.02 23.23 3.92
C SER A 41 -19.58 21.87 3.35
N THR A 42 -20.52 21.14 2.73
CA THR A 42 -20.22 19.90 1.99
C THR A 42 -19.80 20.15 0.54
N LEU A 43 -19.87 21.40 0.08
CA LEU A 43 -19.49 21.81 -1.29
C LEU A 43 -18.07 22.37 -1.37
N GLU A 44 -17.55 22.88 -0.25
CA GLU A 44 -16.22 23.46 -0.17
C GLU A 44 -15.22 22.49 0.47
N ARG A 45 -13.94 22.71 0.19
CA ARG A 45 -12.86 21.99 0.88
C ARG A 45 -12.91 22.32 2.38
N TYR A 46 -13.09 21.28 3.20
CA TYR A 46 -13.15 21.42 4.65
C TYR A 46 -11.80 21.85 5.24
N SER A 47 -10.74 21.06 5.01
CA SER A 47 -9.40 21.34 5.52
C SER A 47 -8.66 22.36 4.64
N LYS A 48 -8.94 23.65 4.87
CA LYS A 48 -8.36 24.76 4.09
C LYS A 48 -6.87 24.99 4.37
N ASP A 49 -6.40 24.65 5.56
CA ASP A 49 -5.00 24.83 5.98
C ASP A 49 -4.04 23.77 5.41
N VAL A 50 -4.58 22.64 4.93
CA VAL A 50 -3.76 21.61 4.26
C VAL A 50 -3.42 22.10 2.87
N GLN A 51 -2.14 22.22 2.53
CA GLN A 51 -1.73 22.65 1.19
C GLN A 51 -2.27 21.68 0.12
N ALA A 52 -2.78 22.21 -0.99
CA ALA A 52 -3.22 21.38 -2.12
C ALA A 52 -2.04 20.99 -3.02
N PRO A 53 -2.07 19.79 -3.64
CA PRO A 53 -1.02 19.37 -4.55
C PRO A 53 -0.95 20.25 -5.81
N ALA A 54 0.22 20.29 -6.46
CA ALA A 54 0.43 20.98 -7.71
C ALA A 54 -0.15 20.16 -8.88
N VAL A 55 -1.44 20.35 -9.17
CA VAL A 55 -2.18 19.56 -10.16
C VAL A 55 -1.81 19.83 -11.63
N ALA A 56 -1.17 20.96 -11.92
CA ALA A 56 -0.81 21.33 -13.29
C ALA A 56 0.53 20.70 -13.70
N ILE A 57 0.53 20.03 -14.85
CA ILE A 57 1.76 19.53 -15.48
C ILE A 57 2.58 20.75 -15.99
N PRO A 58 3.87 20.84 -15.65
CA PRO A 58 4.71 21.95 -16.06
C PRO A 58 4.95 21.96 -17.57
N THR A 59 4.95 23.17 -18.13
CA THR A 59 5.40 23.40 -19.50
C THR A 59 6.91 23.24 -19.61
N ASP A 60 7.42 23.04 -20.83
CA ASP A 60 8.86 22.90 -21.08
C ASP A 60 9.67 24.13 -20.64
N ASP A 61 9.11 25.34 -20.76
CA ASP A 61 9.76 26.59 -20.28
C ASP A 61 9.94 26.62 -18.74
N MET A 62 9.06 25.92 -18.02
CA MET A 62 9.19 25.75 -16.56
C MET A 62 10.11 24.59 -16.20
N PHE A 63 10.12 23.55 -17.02
CA PHE A 63 10.84 22.30 -16.77
C PHE A 63 12.33 22.42 -17.06
N TYR A 64 12.73 23.03 -18.19
CA TYR A 64 14.13 23.18 -18.57
C TYR A 64 14.80 24.36 -17.86
N SER A 65 16.08 24.21 -17.56
CA SER A 65 16.87 25.29 -16.98
C SER A 65 17.04 26.44 -17.97
N LYS A 66 16.84 27.67 -17.47
CA LYS A 66 17.04 28.90 -18.25
C LYS A 66 18.50 29.16 -18.60
N GLU A 67 19.42 28.64 -17.78
CA GLU A 67 20.86 28.79 -17.97
C GLU A 67 21.44 27.65 -18.83
N PHE A 68 20.95 26.43 -18.62
CA PHE A 68 21.41 25.21 -19.30
C PHE A 68 20.22 24.44 -19.90
N PRO A 69 19.72 24.82 -21.08
CA PRO A 69 18.50 24.24 -21.67
C PRO A 69 18.57 22.74 -21.98
N ASP A 70 19.76 22.14 -21.94
CA ASP A 70 19.97 20.69 -22.08
C ASP A 70 19.66 19.91 -20.78
N ARG A 71 19.25 20.60 -19.71
CA ARG A 71 19.07 20.02 -18.37
C ARG A 71 17.78 20.52 -17.71
N PRO A 72 17.17 19.74 -16.81
CA PRO A 72 15.98 20.19 -16.07
C PRO A 72 16.34 21.27 -15.04
N ASP A 73 15.41 22.16 -14.70
CA ASP A 73 15.55 23.08 -13.57
C ASP A 73 15.34 22.31 -12.24
N ILE A 74 16.44 21.98 -11.57
CA ILE A 74 16.41 21.21 -10.32
C ILE A 74 15.74 21.97 -9.16
N ALA A 75 15.77 23.31 -9.14
CA ALA A 75 15.11 24.09 -8.09
C ALA A 75 13.60 24.10 -8.29
N PHE A 76 13.15 24.22 -9.54
CA PHE A 76 11.75 24.05 -9.91
C PHE A 76 11.26 22.63 -9.58
N LEU A 77 11.96 21.60 -10.06
CA LEU A 77 11.59 20.20 -9.83
C LEU A 77 11.52 19.85 -8.35
N LYS A 78 12.50 20.30 -7.55
CA LYS A 78 12.50 20.11 -6.10
C LYS A 78 11.18 20.55 -5.47
N ASN A 79 10.79 21.79 -5.75
CA ASN A 79 9.59 22.41 -5.18
C ASN A 79 8.29 21.84 -5.77
N HIS A 80 8.30 21.47 -7.05
CA HIS A 80 7.15 20.87 -7.72
C HIS A 80 6.83 19.50 -7.13
N PHE A 81 7.83 18.62 -6.98
CA PHE A 81 7.67 17.31 -6.34
C PHE A 81 7.34 17.42 -4.85
N TYR A 82 7.90 18.41 -4.14
CA TYR A 82 7.55 18.66 -2.72
C TYR A 82 6.07 19.05 -2.54
N ARG A 83 5.44 19.58 -3.60
CA ARG A 83 4.00 19.86 -3.65
C ARG A 83 3.21 18.75 -4.35
N GLU A 84 3.75 17.53 -4.39
CA GLU A 84 3.15 16.36 -5.03
C GLU A 84 2.82 16.56 -6.53
N GLY A 85 3.49 17.52 -7.16
CA GLY A 85 3.32 17.84 -8.56
C GLY A 85 3.94 16.77 -9.45
N ARG A 86 3.29 16.47 -10.56
CA ARG A 86 3.78 15.52 -11.56
C ARG A 86 4.35 16.28 -12.76
N ILE A 87 5.38 15.73 -13.39
CA ILE A 87 5.88 16.20 -14.69
C ILE A 87 5.19 15.44 -15.82
N SER A 88 5.36 15.87 -17.07
CA SER A 88 4.82 15.09 -18.19
C SER A 88 5.56 13.76 -18.34
N GLU A 89 4.93 12.77 -18.96
CA GLU A 89 5.58 11.49 -19.26
C GLU A 89 6.85 11.68 -20.08
N GLU A 90 6.84 12.56 -21.09
CA GLU A 90 8.03 12.82 -21.92
C GLU A 90 9.15 13.52 -21.13
N GLN A 91 8.83 14.41 -20.20
CA GLN A 91 9.81 15.02 -19.30
C GLN A 91 10.44 13.99 -18.33
N ALA A 92 9.64 13.05 -17.82
CA ALA A 92 10.14 11.95 -17.00
C ALA A 92 11.07 11.02 -17.81
N ILE A 93 10.65 10.63 -19.01
CA ILE A 93 11.45 9.81 -19.93
C ILE A 93 12.76 10.52 -20.31
N PHE A 94 12.72 11.83 -20.55
CA PHE A 94 13.93 12.62 -20.80
C PHE A 94 14.95 12.52 -19.66
N ILE A 95 14.52 12.72 -18.41
CA ILE A 95 15.39 12.60 -17.22
C ILE A 95 15.98 11.19 -17.13
N LEU A 96 15.15 10.16 -17.27
CA LEU A 96 15.56 8.77 -17.14
C LEU A 96 16.57 8.39 -18.23
N GLN A 97 16.31 8.74 -19.49
CA GLN A 97 17.21 8.47 -20.60
C GLN A 97 18.54 9.20 -20.44
N LYS A 98 18.53 10.48 -20.07
CA LYS A 98 19.76 11.26 -19.85
C LYS A 98 20.59 10.76 -18.69
N GLY A 99 19.96 10.40 -17.57
CA GLY A 99 20.66 9.74 -16.46
C GLY A 99 21.22 8.38 -16.86
N THR A 100 20.45 7.57 -17.60
CA THR A 100 20.90 6.26 -18.12
C THR A 100 22.13 6.40 -19.02
N GLU A 101 22.15 7.39 -19.93
CA GLU A 101 23.29 7.67 -20.81
C GLU A 101 24.58 7.96 -20.02
N LEU A 102 24.48 8.62 -18.86
CA LEU A 102 25.61 8.92 -17.98
C LEU A 102 26.05 7.68 -17.19
N LEU A 103 25.12 7.04 -16.48
CA LEU A 103 25.38 5.86 -15.65
C LEU A 103 25.96 4.69 -16.46
N LYS A 104 25.52 4.53 -17.71
CA LYS A 104 26.04 3.49 -18.62
C LYS A 104 27.52 3.66 -18.96
N LYS A 105 28.04 4.90 -18.94
CA LYS A 105 29.46 5.19 -19.22
C LYS A 105 30.36 4.95 -18.01
N GLU A 106 29.78 4.89 -16.81
CA GLU A 106 30.54 4.66 -15.59
C GLU A 106 31.02 3.21 -15.47
N PRO A 107 32.16 2.94 -14.81
CA PRO A 107 32.61 1.59 -14.54
C PRO A 107 31.73 0.90 -13.48
N ASN A 108 31.87 -0.43 -13.33
CA ASN A 108 31.20 -1.16 -12.24
C ASN A 108 31.67 -0.69 -10.86
N LEU A 109 32.97 -0.41 -10.75
CA LEU A 109 33.66 0.05 -9.55
C LEU A 109 34.09 1.50 -9.77
N LEU A 110 33.34 2.42 -9.19
CA LEU A 110 33.69 3.85 -9.23
C LEU A 110 34.97 4.10 -8.42
N GLU A 111 35.73 5.12 -8.79
CA GLU A 111 36.82 5.65 -7.98
C GLU A 111 36.47 7.09 -7.62
N VAL A 112 36.25 7.37 -6.33
CA VAL A 112 35.73 8.67 -5.87
C VAL A 112 36.60 9.25 -4.76
N ASP A 113 36.99 10.51 -4.90
CA ASP A 113 37.83 11.19 -3.91
C ASP A 113 37.00 11.91 -2.82
N ALA A 114 37.63 12.09 -1.67
CA ALA A 114 37.16 12.97 -0.59
C ALA A 114 37.40 14.46 -0.95
N PRO A 115 36.65 15.42 -0.37
CA PRO A 115 35.57 15.25 0.60
C PRO A 115 34.29 14.69 -0.03
N ILE A 116 33.54 13.88 0.71
CA ILE A 116 32.32 13.25 0.19
C ILE A 116 31.30 12.97 1.30
N THR A 117 30.02 13.06 0.94
CA THR A 117 28.89 12.62 1.77
C THR A 117 28.34 11.29 1.25
N VAL A 118 28.41 10.24 2.07
CA VAL A 118 27.89 8.91 1.77
C VAL A 118 26.52 8.71 2.42
N CYS A 119 25.57 8.22 1.64
CA CYS A 119 24.16 8.04 2.01
C CYS A 119 23.75 6.58 1.79
N GLY A 120 23.00 6.01 2.74
CA GLY A 120 22.41 4.69 2.61
C GLY A 120 21.04 4.72 1.95
N ASP A 121 20.19 3.78 2.33
CA ASP A 121 18.85 3.55 1.78
C ASP A 121 17.94 4.78 1.92
N ILE A 122 17.11 5.01 0.92
CA ILE A 122 16.16 6.15 0.83
C ILE A 122 14.70 5.67 0.81
N HIS A 123 14.42 4.54 0.17
CA HIS A 123 13.10 3.88 0.13
C HIS A 123 11.91 4.81 -0.14
N GLY A 124 12.03 5.64 -1.18
CA GLY A 124 10.94 6.52 -1.59
C GLY A 124 10.50 7.56 -0.56
N GLN A 125 11.34 7.87 0.45
CA GLN A 125 11.08 8.93 1.43
C GLN A 125 11.58 10.30 0.90
N TYR A 126 10.93 10.82 -0.14
CA TYR A 126 11.35 12.05 -0.84
C TYR A 126 11.49 13.28 0.09
N TYR A 127 10.60 13.42 1.07
CA TYR A 127 10.62 14.53 2.03
C TYR A 127 11.86 14.46 2.94
N ASP A 128 12.26 13.26 3.34
CA ASP A 128 13.48 13.02 4.09
C ASP A 128 14.73 13.14 3.22
N LEU A 129 14.65 12.81 1.93
CA LEU A 129 15.72 13.09 0.97
C LEU A 129 16.00 14.60 0.87
N MET A 130 14.97 15.45 0.96
CA MET A 130 15.19 16.90 1.05
C MET A 130 15.95 17.27 2.32
N LYS A 131 15.59 16.66 3.45
CA LYS A 131 16.30 16.87 4.72
C LYS A 131 17.74 16.37 4.67
N LEU A 132 17.99 15.26 3.99
CA LEU A 132 19.32 14.70 3.76
C LEU A 132 20.23 15.70 3.05
N PHE A 133 19.73 16.40 2.01
CA PHE A 133 20.52 17.45 1.34
C PHE A 133 20.76 18.69 2.22
N GLU A 134 19.82 19.05 3.10
CA GLU A 134 20.05 20.12 4.08
C GLU A 134 21.17 19.77 5.08
N VAL A 135 21.23 18.51 5.51
CA VAL A 135 22.22 18.04 6.51
C VAL A 135 23.57 17.68 5.87
N GLY A 136 23.54 17.08 4.68
CA GLY A 136 24.72 16.61 3.96
C GLY A 136 25.47 17.73 3.24
N GLY A 137 24.77 18.75 2.75
CA GLY A 137 25.32 19.87 1.97
C GLY A 137 24.66 20.03 0.61
N ASN A 138 24.75 21.23 0.02
CA ASN A 138 24.21 21.45 -1.32
C ASN A 138 25.01 20.63 -2.36
N PRO A 139 24.37 19.80 -3.21
CA PRO A 139 25.04 19.04 -4.27
C PRO A 139 25.85 19.90 -5.25
N ALA A 140 25.55 21.19 -5.37
CA ALA A 140 26.34 22.14 -6.17
C ALA A 140 27.80 22.22 -5.69
N ASP A 141 28.02 22.11 -4.37
CA ASP A 141 29.33 22.31 -3.73
C ASP A 141 29.80 21.08 -2.94
N THR A 142 29.04 19.99 -2.96
CA THR A 142 29.27 18.80 -2.12
C THR A 142 29.25 17.53 -2.98
N ARG A 143 30.29 16.69 -2.87
CA ARG A 143 30.29 15.37 -3.51
C ARG A 143 29.39 14.40 -2.76
N TYR A 144 28.65 13.57 -3.49
CA TYR A 144 27.70 12.61 -2.94
C TYR A 144 27.95 11.21 -3.48
N LEU A 145 27.83 10.21 -2.62
CA LEU A 145 27.75 8.80 -2.98
C LEU A 145 26.52 8.18 -2.31
N PHE A 146 25.54 7.75 -3.09
CA PHE A 146 24.40 6.98 -2.60
C PHE A 146 24.64 5.49 -2.83
N LEU A 147 24.29 4.67 -1.83
CA LEU A 147 24.61 3.24 -1.82
C LEU A 147 23.53 2.35 -2.44
N GLY A 148 22.35 2.88 -2.76
CA GLY A 148 21.26 2.13 -3.38
C GLY A 148 19.92 2.33 -2.67
N ASP A 149 18.93 1.52 -3.03
CA ASP A 149 17.59 1.46 -2.45
C ASP A 149 16.89 2.82 -2.42
N TYR A 150 16.71 3.36 -3.62
CA TYR A 150 16.00 4.61 -3.87
C TYR A 150 14.48 4.44 -3.81
N VAL A 151 14.00 3.21 -4.08
CA VAL A 151 12.60 2.90 -4.35
C VAL A 151 12.02 1.87 -3.39
N ASP A 152 10.72 1.61 -3.57
CA ASP A 152 9.86 0.75 -2.78
C ASP A 152 9.67 1.21 -1.34
N ARG A 153 8.70 0.58 -0.67
CA ARG A 153 8.30 0.80 0.72
C ARG A 153 7.61 2.16 0.91
N GLY A 154 8.32 3.26 0.73
CA GLY A 154 7.75 4.61 0.69
C GLY A 154 7.00 4.90 -0.61
N TYR A 155 6.12 5.91 -0.56
CA TYR A 155 5.19 6.23 -1.65
C TYR A 155 5.61 7.41 -2.54
N PHE A 156 6.87 7.84 -2.42
CA PHE A 156 7.45 8.90 -3.25
C PHE A 156 8.75 8.43 -3.95
N SER A 157 8.77 7.17 -4.36
CA SER A 157 9.93 6.55 -5.01
C SER A 157 10.23 7.19 -6.37
N ILE A 158 9.21 7.49 -7.17
CA ILE A 158 9.44 8.07 -8.50
C ILE A 158 9.95 9.51 -8.40
N GLU A 159 9.55 10.27 -7.38
CA GLU A 159 10.09 11.60 -7.10
C GLU A 159 11.57 11.51 -6.67
N CYS A 160 11.93 10.53 -5.82
CA CYS A 160 13.34 10.25 -5.48
C CYS A 160 14.18 9.96 -6.73
N VAL A 161 13.71 9.05 -7.58
CA VAL A 161 14.42 8.67 -8.82
C VAL A 161 14.55 9.88 -9.75
N LEU A 162 13.46 10.56 -10.08
CA LEU A 162 13.50 11.69 -11.02
C LEU A 162 14.39 12.83 -10.49
N TYR A 163 14.36 13.10 -9.19
CA TYR A 163 15.20 14.14 -8.61
C TYR A 163 16.69 13.76 -8.55
N LEU A 164 17.02 12.54 -8.10
CA LEU A 164 18.41 12.06 -8.06
C LEU A 164 19.01 11.95 -9.47
N TRP A 165 18.23 11.51 -10.46
CA TRP A 165 18.66 11.47 -11.86
C TRP A 165 18.85 12.88 -12.43
N SER A 166 17.98 13.82 -12.08
CA SER A 166 18.17 15.23 -12.44
C SER A 166 19.46 15.78 -11.85
N LEU A 167 19.76 15.48 -10.58
CA LEU A 167 21.03 15.86 -9.97
C LEU A 167 22.22 15.16 -10.63
N LYS A 168 22.09 13.89 -11.04
CA LYS A 168 23.14 13.18 -11.78
C LYS A 168 23.46 13.83 -13.13
N ILE A 169 22.44 14.36 -13.82
CA ILE A 169 22.61 15.12 -15.08
C ILE A 169 23.36 16.43 -14.82
N TRP A 170 23.07 17.12 -13.72
CA TRP A 170 23.75 18.36 -13.35
C TRP A 170 25.18 18.16 -12.86
N TYR A 171 25.40 17.11 -12.07
CA TYR A 171 26.59 16.87 -11.28
C TYR A 171 27.21 15.50 -11.59
N PRO A 172 27.51 15.18 -12.85
CA PRO A 172 27.94 13.83 -13.24
C PRO A 172 29.25 13.37 -12.57
N ASP A 173 30.15 14.32 -12.26
CA ASP A 173 31.47 14.04 -11.69
C ASP A 173 31.55 14.23 -10.17
N THR A 174 30.44 14.64 -9.53
CA THR A 174 30.38 14.90 -8.09
C THR A 174 29.22 14.20 -7.38
N LEU A 175 28.18 13.73 -8.08
CA LEU A 175 27.12 12.91 -7.51
C LEU A 175 27.12 11.50 -8.14
N PHE A 176 27.23 10.49 -7.29
CA PHE A 176 27.37 9.09 -7.67
C PHE A 176 26.23 8.26 -7.06
N LEU A 177 25.69 7.33 -7.85
CA LEU A 177 24.56 6.48 -7.50
C LEU A 177 25.00 5.03 -7.68
N LEU A 178 24.97 4.23 -6.62
CA LEU A 178 25.16 2.78 -6.71
C LEU A 178 23.81 2.06 -6.85
N ARG A 179 23.86 0.79 -7.20
CA ARG A 179 22.70 -0.09 -7.25
C ARG A 179 22.48 -0.73 -5.87
N GLY A 180 21.26 -0.67 -5.36
CA GLY A 180 20.78 -1.49 -4.25
C GLY A 180 20.02 -2.72 -4.73
N ASN A 181 19.50 -3.52 -3.80
CA ASN A 181 18.74 -4.72 -4.15
C ASN A 181 17.35 -4.38 -4.69
N HIS A 182 16.76 -3.24 -4.27
CA HIS A 182 15.45 -2.79 -4.74
C HIS A 182 15.46 -2.25 -6.18
N GLU A 183 16.62 -1.89 -6.73
CA GLU A 183 16.74 -1.46 -8.14
C GLU A 183 16.70 -2.64 -9.14
N CYS A 184 15.66 -3.45 -9.06
CA CYS A 184 15.40 -4.57 -9.97
C CYS A 184 13.90 -4.82 -10.21
N ARG A 185 13.58 -5.49 -11.32
CA ARG A 185 12.19 -5.82 -11.67
C ARG A 185 11.51 -6.73 -10.67
N HIS A 186 12.28 -7.62 -10.03
CA HIS A 186 11.72 -8.62 -9.12
C HIS A 186 11.12 -7.99 -7.87
N LEU A 187 11.87 -7.09 -7.21
CA LEU A 187 11.41 -6.43 -5.99
C LEU A 187 10.33 -5.39 -6.30
N THR A 188 10.53 -4.57 -7.34
CA THR A 188 9.61 -3.47 -7.66
C THR A 188 8.25 -3.93 -8.22
N ASP A 189 8.17 -5.14 -8.79
CA ASP A 189 6.89 -5.81 -9.17
C ASP A 189 6.20 -6.47 -7.96
N TYR A 190 6.97 -6.87 -6.94
CA TYR A 190 6.43 -7.46 -5.70
C TYR A 190 5.92 -6.39 -4.72
N PHE A 191 6.70 -5.32 -4.53
CA PHE A 191 6.37 -4.18 -3.70
C PHE A 191 5.56 -3.15 -4.49
N THR A 192 5.86 -1.86 -4.31
CA THR A 192 4.94 -0.78 -4.65
C THR A 192 5.42 0.07 -5.81
N PHE A 193 6.71 0.06 -6.18
CA PHE A 193 7.25 0.98 -7.17
C PHE A 193 6.63 0.83 -8.57
N LYS A 194 6.37 -0.41 -9.02
CA LYS A 194 5.67 -0.60 -10.31
C LYS A 194 4.26 -0.05 -10.29
N THR A 195 3.53 -0.28 -9.20
CA THR A 195 2.18 0.26 -8.99
C THR A 195 2.21 1.79 -8.92
N GLU A 196 3.20 2.36 -8.22
CA GLU A 196 3.44 3.80 -8.15
C GLU A 196 3.63 4.42 -9.54
N CYS A 197 4.51 3.83 -10.35
CA CYS A 197 4.75 4.30 -11.71
C CYS A 197 3.47 4.26 -12.56
N LYS A 198 2.69 3.18 -12.48
CA LYS A 198 1.41 3.05 -13.21
C LYS A 198 0.34 4.02 -12.72
N HIS A 199 0.32 4.35 -11.43
CA HIS A 199 -0.62 5.29 -10.85
C HIS A 199 -0.26 6.75 -11.18
N LYS A 200 1.03 7.10 -11.06
CA LYS A 200 1.51 8.47 -11.22
C LYS A 200 1.81 8.84 -12.68
N TYR A 201 2.29 7.88 -13.46
CA TYR A 201 2.75 8.04 -14.84
C TYR A 201 2.22 6.89 -15.73
N SER A 202 3.09 5.97 -16.15
CA SER A 202 2.79 4.87 -17.06
C SER A 202 3.72 3.68 -16.82
N GLU A 203 3.37 2.52 -17.38
CA GLU A 203 4.26 1.35 -17.40
C GLU A 203 5.52 1.60 -18.25
N ARG A 204 5.46 2.52 -19.24
CA ARG A 204 6.62 2.95 -20.02
C ARG A 204 7.66 3.69 -19.16
N VAL A 205 7.23 4.51 -18.20
CA VAL A 205 8.14 5.14 -17.23
C VAL A 205 8.79 4.10 -16.32
N TYR A 206 8.01 3.11 -15.86
CA TYR A 206 8.56 1.99 -15.09
C TYR A 206 9.63 1.22 -15.87
N ASP A 207 9.36 0.85 -17.12
CA ASP A 207 10.33 0.12 -17.94
C ASP A 207 11.61 0.93 -18.19
N ALA A 208 11.48 2.26 -18.40
CA ALA A 208 12.64 3.15 -18.51
C ALA A 208 13.45 3.21 -17.19
N CYS A 209 12.80 3.19 -16.02
CA CYS A 209 13.49 3.06 -14.74
C CYS A 209 14.26 1.73 -14.66
N MET A 210 13.66 0.62 -15.07
CA MET A 210 14.31 -0.70 -15.03
C MET A 210 15.54 -0.78 -15.94
N GLU A 211 15.46 -0.21 -17.14
CA GLU A 211 16.62 -0.07 -18.02
C GLU A 211 17.72 0.77 -17.37
N SER A 212 17.34 1.91 -16.76
CA SER A 212 18.29 2.77 -16.05
C SER A 212 18.93 2.05 -14.85
N PHE A 213 18.16 1.29 -14.07
CA PHE A 213 18.64 0.57 -12.90
C PHE A 213 19.70 -0.47 -13.26
N CYS A 214 19.58 -1.10 -14.43
CA CYS A 214 20.60 -2.00 -14.95
C CYS A 214 21.94 -1.30 -15.29
N THR A 215 21.97 0.02 -15.38
CA THR A 215 23.20 0.78 -15.66
C THR A 215 23.93 1.29 -14.41
N LEU A 216 23.27 1.27 -13.25
CA LEU A 216 23.85 1.70 -11.98
C LEU A 216 25.12 0.90 -11.65
N PRO A 217 26.24 1.58 -11.32
CA PRO A 217 27.44 0.95 -10.76
C PRO A 217 27.14 0.10 -9.52
N LEU A 218 27.96 -0.92 -9.27
CA LEU A 218 27.74 -1.87 -8.18
C LEU A 218 28.54 -1.53 -6.91
N ALA A 219 29.61 -0.73 -7.06
CA ALA A 219 30.52 -0.44 -5.97
C ALA A 219 31.28 0.88 -6.23
N ALA A 220 31.88 1.42 -5.18
CA ALA A 220 32.87 2.49 -5.27
C ALA A 220 34.07 2.21 -4.36
N VAL A 221 35.27 2.56 -4.81
CA VAL A 221 36.44 2.76 -3.94
C VAL A 221 36.52 4.25 -3.62
N MET A 222 36.25 4.59 -2.37
CA MET A 222 36.31 5.95 -1.89
C MET A 222 37.67 6.25 -1.25
N ASN A 223 38.29 7.34 -1.70
CA ASN A 223 39.59 7.84 -1.23
C ASN A 223 40.70 6.77 -1.21
N LYS A 224 40.60 5.77 -2.09
CA LYS A 224 41.49 4.58 -2.13
C LYS A 224 41.55 3.78 -0.82
N GLN A 225 40.59 3.99 0.08
CA GLN A 225 40.60 3.48 1.44
C GLN A 225 39.36 2.65 1.77
N PHE A 226 38.20 2.99 1.19
CA PHE A 226 36.94 2.37 1.57
C PHE A 226 36.31 1.67 0.37
N LEU A 227 35.96 0.40 0.51
CA LEU A 227 35.01 -0.23 -0.41
C LEU A 227 33.60 0.19 0.02
N CYS A 228 32.85 0.79 -0.88
CA CYS A 228 31.46 1.20 -0.69
C CYS A 228 30.57 0.34 -1.59
N ILE A 229 29.62 -0.38 -0.98
CA ILE A 229 28.70 -1.33 -1.65
C ILE A 229 27.35 -1.28 -0.94
N HIS A 230 26.28 -1.79 -1.56
CA HIS A 230 24.97 -1.80 -0.90
C HIS A 230 24.88 -2.85 0.22
N GLY A 231 25.00 -4.13 -0.18
CA GLY A 231 24.91 -5.29 0.69
C GLY A 231 26.24 -5.59 1.37
N GLY A 232 27.03 -6.51 0.81
CA GLY A 232 28.19 -7.05 1.52
C GLY A 232 29.15 -7.86 0.65
N LEU A 233 30.01 -8.63 1.33
CA LEU A 233 31.02 -9.46 0.67
C LEU A 233 30.42 -10.74 0.08
N SER A 234 31.14 -11.33 -0.86
CA SER A 234 30.81 -12.61 -1.49
C SER A 234 31.96 -13.62 -1.30
N PRO A 235 31.68 -14.93 -1.22
CA PRO A 235 32.70 -15.97 -1.38
C PRO A 235 33.47 -15.87 -2.70
N GLU A 236 32.85 -15.29 -3.74
CA GLU A 236 33.46 -15.08 -5.06
C GLU A 236 34.24 -13.76 -5.14
N LEU A 237 34.10 -12.87 -4.15
CA LEU A 237 34.78 -11.57 -4.10
C LEU A 237 36.13 -11.68 -3.39
N ASN A 238 37.21 -11.81 -4.16
CA ASN A 238 38.56 -11.95 -3.65
C ASN A 238 39.37 -10.66 -3.78
N THR A 239 39.19 -9.95 -4.88
CA THR A 239 39.89 -8.71 -5.21
C THR A 239 38.94 -7.69 -5.83
N LEU A 240 39.37 -6.43 -5.87
CA LEU A 240 38.63 -5.38 -6.58
C LEU A 240 38.49 -5.65 -8.10
N ASP A 241 39.34 -6.48 -8.70
CA ASP A 241 39.23 -6.84 -10.12
C ASP A 241 38.06 -7.78 -10.41
N ASP A 242 37.60 -8.55 -9.42
CA ASP A 242 36.42 -9.41 -9.58
C ASP A 242 35.17 -8.55 -9.82
N LEU A 243 35.06 -7.40 -9.12
CA LEU A 243 34.00 -6.41 -9.34
C LEU A 243 34.02 -5.80 -10.74
N ARG A 244 35.23 -5.49 -11.23
CA ARG A 244 35.42 -4.85 -12.54
C ARG A 244 34.98 -5.75 -13.70
N GLN A 245 35.00 -7.07 -13.51
CA GLN A 245 34.69 -8.07 -14.55
C GLN A 245 33.19 -8.42 -14.66
N ILE A 246 32.35 -8.00 -13.72
CA ILE A 246 30.92 -8.32 -13.73
C ILE A 246 30.22 -7.69 -14.95
N ASN A 247 29.40 -8.45 -15.68
CA ASN A 247 28.42 -7.82 -16.57
C ASN A 247 27.21 -7.35 -15.74
N ARG A 248 27.18 -6.05 -15.39
CA ARG A 248 26.13 -5.46 -14.56
C ARG A 248 24.84 -5.11 -15.31
N PHE A 249 24.89 -5.02 -16.64
CA PHE A 249 23.78 -4.55 -17.51
C PHE A 249 22.69 -5.61 -17.70
N ARG A 250 22.07 -6.01 -16.59
CA ARG A 250 21.07 -7.06 -16.51
C ARG A 250 20.32 -6.98 -15.18
N GLU A 251 19.24 -7.74 -15.05
CA GLU A 251 18.64 -8.02 -13.75
C GLU A 251 19.65 -8.75 -12.83
N PRO A 252 19.67 -8.43 -11.53
CA PRO A 252 20.48 -9.17 -10.58
C PRO A 252 20.08 -10.65 -10.61
N PRO A 253 21.06 -11.58 -10.65
CA PRO A 253 20.77 -13.00 -10.55
C PRO A 253 20.32 -13.35 -9.12
N THR A 254 19.72 -14.52 -8.92
CA THR A 254 19.36 -15.02 -7.58
C THR A 254 20.55 -15.52 -6.77
N HIS A 255 21.72 -15.71 -7.41
CA HIS A 255 22.95 -16.21 -6.79
C HIS A 255 24.20 -15.67 -7.52
N GLY A 256 25.36 -15.85 -6.89
CA GLY A 256 26.66 -15.44 -7.41
C GLY A 256 27.03 -13.99 -7.05
N LEU A 257 28.24 -13.58 -7.41
CA LEU A 257 28.85 -12.32 -6.96
C LEU A 257 27.93 -11.08 -7.04
N MET A 258 27.21 -10.88 -8.16
CA MET A 258 26.33 -9.70 -8.30
C MET A 258 25.14 -9.74 -7.33
N CYS A 259 24.60 -10.92 -7.01
CA CYS A 259 23.57 -11.06 -5.98
C CYS A 259 24.14 -10.67 -4.62
N ASP A 260 25.31 -11.22 -4.28
CA ASP A 260 25.90 -11.05 -2.97
C ASP A 260 26.29 -9.61 -2.63
N LEU A 261 26.78 -8.86 -3.62
CA LEU A 261 27.09 -7.44 -3.45
C LEU A 261 25.87 -6.59 -3.06
N LEU A 262 24.67 -7.04 -3.43
CA LEU A 262 23.42 -6.34 -3.17
C LEU A 262 22.68 -6.91 -1.95
N TRP A 263 22.93 -8.16 -1.55
CA TRP A 263 22.11 -8.88 -0.55
C TRP A 263 22.86 -9.42 0.67
N ALA A 264 24.19 -9.46 0.66
CA ALA A 264 24.94 -10.02 1.78
C ALA A 264 24.90 -9.09 3.01
N ASP A 265 24.84 -9.70 4.19
CA ASP A 265 24.80 -8.99 5.47
C ASP A 265 25.96 -9.43 6.37
N PRO A 266 26.45 -8.58 7.29
CA PRO A 266 27.31 -9.05 8.37
C PRO A 266 26.54 -10.02 9.28
N LEU A 267 27.24 -10.99 9.89
CA LEU A 267 26.63 -11.83 10.94
C LEU A 267 26.02 -10.98 12.08
N GLU A 268 24.94 -11.46 12.69
CA GLU A 268 24.31 -10.75 13.82
C GLU A 268 25.31 -10.47 14.96
N GLU A 269 26.12 -11.48 15.26
CA GLU A 269 27.22 -11.51 16.22
C GLU A 269 28.58 -11.09 15.62
N PHE A 270 28.59 -10.31 14.54
CA PHE A 270 29.82 -9.91 13.83
C PHE A 270 30.89 -9.34 14.77
N GLY A 271 32.07 -9.95 14.72
CA GLY A 271 33.21 -9.67 15.60
C GLY A 271 33.19 -10.41 16.94
N GLN A 272 32.16 -11.17 17.26
CA GLN A 272 32.04 -12.02 18.46
C GLN A 272 31.63 -13.46 18.09
N GLU A 273 31.83 -13.83 16.82
CA GLU A 273 31.44 -15.13 16.28
C GLU A 273 32.18 -16.27 16.99
N LYS A 274 31.46 -17.39 17.18
CA LYS A 274 32.07 -18.64 17.69
C LYS A 274 32.67 -19.49 16.57
N THR A 275 32.14 -19.33 15.35
CA THR A 275 32.62 -20.02 14.15
C THR A 275 33.75 -19.24 13.49
N SER A 276 34.67 -19.96 12.84
CA SER A 276 35.72 -19.38 12.00
C SER A 276 35.32 -19.33 10.52
N GLU A 277 34.09 -19.71 10.19
CA GLU A 277 33.59 -19.67 8.81
C GLU A 277 33.54 -18.22 8.29
N PHE A 278 33.92 -18.05 7.03
CA PHE A 278 33.92 -16.73 6.39
C PHE A 278 32.51 -16.32 5.95
N PHE A 279 31.75 -17.30 5.46
CA PHE A 279 30.43 -17.08 4.88
C PHE A 279 29.48 -18.19 5.33
N VAL A 280 28.28 -17.80 5.73
CA VAL A 280 27.17 -18.70 6.12
C VAL A 280 25.94 -18.30 5.32
N HIS A 281 25.07 -19.22 4.93
CA HIS A 281 23.85 -18.88 4.19
C HIS A 281 23.00 -17.83 4.93
N ASN A 282 22.55 -16.78 4.23
CA ASN A 282 21.72 -15.74 4.82
C ASN A 282 20.24 -16.17 4.84
N HIS A 283 19.84 -16.77 5.96
CA HIS A 283 18.46 -17.21 6.18
C HIS A 283 17.49 -16.07 6.47
N VAL A 284 17.98 -14.87 6.81
CA VAL A 284 17.14 -13.67 6.95
C VAL A 284 16.69 -13.21 5.58
N ARG A 285 17.60 -13.14 4.60
CA ARG A 285 17.29 -12.73 3.22
C ARG A 285 16.72 -13.85 2.35
N GLY A 286 17.00 -15.11 2.70
CA GLY A 286 16.61 -16.27 1.88
C GLY A 286 17.46 -16.47 0.61
N CYS A 287 18.48 -15.65 0.43
CA CYS A 287 19.49 -15.74 -0.63
C CYS A 287 20.81 -15.15 -0.12
N SER A 288 21.91 -15.32 -0.86
CA SER A 288 23.24 -14.81 -0.48
C SER A 288 23.74 -15.31 0.88
N TYR A 289 24.65 -14.56 1.51
CA TYR A 289 25.45 -14.99 2.66
C TYR A 289 25.50 -13.93 3.76
N PHE A 290 25.56 -14.41 4.99
CA PHE A 290 26.17 -13.67 6.08
C PHE A 290 27.69 -13.76 5.97
N PHE A 291 28.39 -12.64 6.06
CA PHE A 291 29.86 -12.62 6.10
C PHE A 291 30.37 -12.28 7.51
N SER A 292 31.46 -12.93 7.92
CA SER A 292 32.03 -12.76 9.26
C SER A 292 33.09 -11.66 9.34
N TYR A 293 33.44 -11.25 10.56
CA TYR A 293 34.54 -10.33 10.82
C TYR A 293 35.87 -10.83 10.25
N HIS A 294 36.08 -12.15 10.24
CA HIS A 294 37.26 -12.77 9.65
C HIS A 294 37.29 -12.62 8.13
N ALA A 295 36.16 -12.80 7.44
CA ALA A 295 36.03 -12.57 6.02
C ALA A 295 36.33 -11.10 5.66
N ALA A 296 35.74 -10.16 6.42
CA ALA A 296 35.98 -8.73 6.22
C ALA A 296 37.46 -8.36 6.41
N CYS A 297 38.11 -8.83 7.48
CA CYS A 297 39.53 -8.54 7.70
C CYS A 297 40.42 -9.11 6.59
N ALA A 298 40.16 -10.35 6.16
CA ALA A 298 40.93 -11.00 5.10
C ALA A 298 40.80 -10.24 3.77
N PHE A 299 39.59 -9.79 3.42
CA PHE A 299 39.35 -9.00 2.22
C PHE A 299 40.06 -7.64 2.28
N LEU A 300 39.93 -6.92 3.41
CA LEU A 300 40.54 -5.61 3.62
C LEU A 300 42.08 -5.66 3.52
N GLU A 301 42.70 -6.65 4.17
CA GLU A 301 44.16 -6.85 4.12
C GLU A 301 44.62 -7.16 2.68
N LYS A 302 43.94 -8.10 2.01
CA LYS A 302 44.28 -8.51 0.64
C LYS A 302 44.18 -7.36 -0.37
N ASN A 303 43.23 -6.45 -0.18
CA ASN A 303 42.98 -5.34 -1.10
C ASN A 303 43.57 -4.00 -0.63
N ASN A 304 44.33 -4.00 0.48
CA ASN A 304 44.91 -2.79 1.08
C ASN A 304 43.86 -1.69 1.32
N LEU A 305 42.72 -2.07 1.89
CA LEU A 305 41.62 -1.18 2.24
C LEU A 305 41.51 -1.02 3.76
N LEU A 306 40.93 0.10 4.19
CA LEU A 306 40.75 0.45 5.59
C LEU A 306 39.44 -0.11 6.17
N SER A 307 38.35 -0.05 5.42
CA SER A 307 37.01 -0.46 5.87
C SER A 307 36.05 -0.68 4.71
N ILE A 308 34.94 -1.36 5.00
CA ILE A 308 33.79 -1.52 4.10
C ILE A 308 32.66 -0.61 4.59
N ILE A 309 32.14 0.26 3.73
CA ILE A 309 30.95 1.07 3.99
C ILE A 309 29.79 0.48 3.22
N ARG A 310 28.68 0.21 3.89
CA ARG A 310 27.49 -0.41 3.30
C ARG A 310 26.18 0.13 3.85
N ALA A 311 25.04 -0.29 3.28
CA ALA A 311 23.72 0.20 3.64
C ALA A 311 22.75 -0.94 4.03
N HIS A 312 21.61 -1.15 3.36
CA HIS A 312 20.76 -2.36 3.31
C HIS A 312 20.10 -2.90 4.61
N GLU A 313 20.60 -2.55 5.80
CA GLU A 313 19.98 -2.94 7.08
C GLU A 313 19.62 -1.69 7.88
N ALA A 314 18.33 -1.53 8.20
CA ALA A 314 17.83 -0.48 9.07
C ALA A 314 18.59 -0.45 10.42
N GLN A 315 18.92 0.75 10.88
CA GLN A 315 19.60 0.98 12.16
C GLN A 315 18.84 2.02 12.97
N ASP A 316 18.61 1.78 14.27
CA ASP A 316 17.91 2.72 15.16
C ASP A 316 18.59 4.10 15.21
N ALA A 317 19.92 4.12 15.23
CA ALA A 317 20.70 5.35 15.17
C ALA A 317 20.95 5.88 13.74
N GLY A 318 20.46 5.20 12.70
CA GLY A 318 20.78 5.49 11.30
C GLY A 318 22.19 5.06 10.86
N TYR A 319 22.98 4.47 11.76
CA TYR A 319 24.28 3.90 11.43
C TYR A 319 24.69 2.83 12.44
N ARG A 320 25.66 1.98 12.05
CA ARG A 320 26.34 1.05 12.95
C ARG A 320 27.83 0.93 12.60
N MET A 321 28.66 1.08 13.62
CA MET A 321 30.11 0.87 13.52
C MET A 321 30.45 -0.52 14.07
N TYR A 322 31.00 -1.40 13.23
CA TYR A 322 31.33 -2.77 13.63
C TYR A 322 32.72 -2.85 14.27
N ARG A 323 33.11 -4.06 14.68
CA ARG A 323 34.39 -4.34 15.35
C ARG A 323 35.56 -3.75 14.57
N LYS A 324 36.48 -3.11 15.30
CA LYS A 324 37.69 -2.52 14.74
C LYS A 324 38.67 -3.60 14.27
N THR A 325 39.33 -3.38 13.14
CA THR A 325 40.45 -4.22 12.71
C THR A 325 41.59 -4.11 13.72
N LYS A 326 42.34 -5.21 13.91
CA LYS A 326 43.51 -5.21 14.79
C LYS A 326 44.67 -4.39 14.24
N ALA A 327 44.80 -4.33 12.91
CA ALA A 327 45.92 -3.68 12.25
C ALA A 327 45.81 -2.14 12.27
N THR A 328 44.61 -1.59 12.01
CA THR A 328 44.43 -0.14 11.87
C THR A 328 43.71 0.51 13.06
N GLY A 329 43.03 -0.29 13.90
CA GLY A 329 42.17 0.23 14.96
C GLY A 329 40.92 0.96 14.45
N PHE A 330 40.63 0.83 13.15
CA PHE A 330 39.48 1.43 12.48
C PHE A 330 38.34 0.40 12.33
N PRO A 331 37.05 0.79 12.41
CA PRO A 331 35.92 -0.14 12.16
C PRO A 331 36.11 -0.91 10.87
N SER A 332 36.00 -2.25 10.88
CA SER A 332 36.18 -3.05 9.67
C SER A 332 35.00 -2.90 8.70
N VAL A 333 33.80 -2.71 9.24
CA VAL A 333 32.55 -2.51 8.49
C VAL A 333 31.77 -1.38 9.14
N MET A 334 31.03 -0.64 8.32
CA MET A 334 30.14 0.43 8.74
C MET A 334 28.83 0.33 7.95
N THR A 335 27.71 0.29 8.64
CA THR A 335 26.38 0.40 8.03
C THR A 335 25.88 1.83 8.15
N ILE A 336 25.42 2.42 7.05
CA ILE A 336 24.76 3.73 7.01
C ILE A 336 23.34 3.56 6.47
N PHE A 337 22.36 4.16 7.14
CA PHE A 337 20.94 4.04 6.78
C PHE A 337 20.31 5.43 6.80
N SER A 338 19.71 5.83 5.67
CA SER A 338 19.34 7.22 5.42
C SER A 338 17.82 7.47 5.35
N ALA A 339 16.99 6.49 5.72
CA ALA A 339 15.54 6.59 5.82
C ALA A 339 15.10 6.69 7.31
N PRO A 340 14.78 7.88 7.83
CA PRO A 340 14.36 8.05 9.22
C PRO A 340 12.89 7.64 9.40
N ASN A 341 12.50 7.21 10.60
CA ASN A 341 11.16 6.68 10.88
C ASN A 341 10.68 5.73 9.77
N TYR A 342 11.52 4.77 9.41
CA TYR A 342 11.28 3.87 8.29
C TYR A 342 9.91 3.19 8.42
N LEU A 343 9.17 3.14 7.31
CA LEU A 343 7.79 2.66 7.21
C LEU A 343 6.78 3.38 8.12
N ASP A 344 7.09 4.59 8.58
CA ASP A 344 6.30 5.36 9.55
C ASP A 344 6.14 4.73 10.94
N VAL A 345 6.88 3.65 11.22
CA VAL A 345 6.68 2.79 12.39
C VAL A 345 7.97 2.52 13.15
N TYR A 346 9.12 2.42 12.47
CA TYR A 346 10.39 2.08 13.12
C TYR A 346 10.87 3.14 14.12
N ASN A 347 10.49 4.40 13.92
CA ASN A 347 10.90 5.54 14.74
C ASN A 347 12.43 5.70 14.89
N ASN A 348 13.21 5.14 13.95
CA ASN A 348 14.65 5.26 13.91
C ASN A 348 15.09 6.66 13.45
N LYS A 349 16.33 7.02 13.77
CA LYS A 349 17.06 8.10 13.10
C LYS A 349 17.60 7.63 11.76
N ALA A 350 17.85 8.58 10.87
CA ALA A 350 18.70 8.39 9.72
C ALA A 350 20.07 9.03 9.95
N ALA A 351 21.05 8.64 9.15
CA ALA A 351 22.34 9.31 9.14
C ALA A 351 22.94 9.38 7.73
N VAL A 352 23.88 10.32 7.56
CA VAL A 352 24.84 10.36 6.46
C VAL A 352 26.27 10.41 7.01
N LEU A 353 27.22 9.84 6.26
CA LEU A 353 28.63 9.86 6.60
C LEU A 353 29.33 10.95 5.79
N LYS A 354 29.83 11.98 6.45
CA LYS A 354 30.66 13.03 5.85
C LYS A 354 32.13 12.73 6.09
N TYR A 355 32.88 12.49 5.04
CA TYR A 355 34.32 12.26 5.11
C TYR A 355 35.06 13.45 4.50
N GLU A 356 35.79 14.19 5.34
CA GLU A 356 36.51 15.41 4.96
C GLU A 356 37.71 15.60 5.90
N ASN A 357 38.85 16.09 5.40
CA ASN A 357 40.06 16.35 6.19
C ASN A 357 40.53 15.12 7.01
N ASN A 358 40.42 13.91 6.44
CA ASN A 358 40.68 12.63 7.11
C ASN A 358 39.81 12.36 8.36
N VAL A 359 38.72 13.11 8.54
CA VAL A 359 37.77 12.93 9.63
C VAL A 359 36.47 12.38 9.07
N MET A 360 35.98 11.32 9.71
CA MET A 360 34.68 10.75 9.44
C MET A 360 33.67 11.28 10.45
N ASN A 361 32.68 12.03 9.96
CA ASN A 361 31.64 12.64 10.78
C ASN A 361 30.28 12.05 10.39
N ILE A 362 29.57 11.49 11.36
CA ILE A 362 28.23 10.96 11.15
C ILE A 362 27.22 12.05 11.52
N ARG A 363 26.40 12.45 10.56
CA ARG A 363 25.34 13.43 10.76
C ARG A 363 24.00 12.73 10.78
N GLN A 364 23.40 12.64 11.96
CA GLN A 364 22.07 12.07 12.14
C GLN A 364 20.97 13.11 11.88
N PHE A 365 19.81 12.66 11.43
CA PHE A 365 18.60 13.46 11.28
C PHE A 365 17.33 12.63 11.55
N ASN A 366 16.24 13.33 11.88
CA ASN A 366 14.94 12.73 12.15
C ASN A 366 14.03 12.87 10.92
N ALA A 367 12.90 12.18 10.95
CA ALA A 367 11.91 12.20 9.88
C ALA A 367 11.21 13.55 9.74
N THR A 368 10.79 13.83 8.51
CA THR A 368 10.06 15.00 8.07
C THR A 368 8.63 14.60 7.74
N PRO A 369 7.62 15.41 8.08
CA PRO A 369 6.25 15.12 7.66
C PRO A 369 6.14 14.99 6.14
N HIS A 370 5.34 14.04 5.68
CA HIS A 370 5.00 13.84 4.28
C HIS A 370 3.49 13.68 4.11
N PRO A 371 2.96 13.91 2.89
CA PRO A 371 1.56 13.63 2.57
C PRO A 371 1.20 12.17 2.79
N TYR A 372 -0.06 11.97 3.18
CA TYR A 372 -0.62 10.64 3.39
C TYR A 372 -1.15 10.08 2.07
N TRP A 373 -0.91 8.80 1.86
CA TRP A 373 -1.40 8.03 0.74
C TRP A 373 -2.05 6.76 1.28
N LEU A 374 -3.25 6.45 0.77
CA LEU A 374 -3.86 5.14 1.04
C LEU A 374 -3.00 4.05 0.40
N PRO A 375 -2.94 2.85 1.00
CA PRO A 375 -1.97 1.87 0.52
C PRO A 375 -2.24 1.38 -0.90
N ASN A 376 -1.13 1.13 -1.60
CA ASN A 376 -1.11 0.89 -3.05
C ASN A 376 -1.79 1.98 -3.89
N PHE A 377 -1.77 3.23 -3.42
CA PHE A 377 -2.31 4.39 -4.13
C PHE A 377 -3.82 4.26 -4.45
N MET A 378 -4.56 3.59 -3.56
CA MET A 378 -6.00 3.41 -3.69
C MET A 378 -6.72 4.77 -3.59
N ASP A 379 -7.71 5.00 -4.46
CA ASP A 379 -8.56 6.17 -4.34
C ASP A 379 -9.63 5.98 -3.26
N VAL A 380 -10.12 7.09 -2.72
CA VAL A 380 -11.08 7.10 -1.61
C VAL A 380 -12.42 6.45 -1.97
N PHE A 381 -12.82 6.37 -3.23
CA PHE A 381 -14.04 5.67 -3.62
C PHE A 381 -13.82 4.16 -3.55
N THR A 382 -12.75 3.66 -4.17
CA THR A 382 -12.39 2.24 -4.09
C THR A 382 -12.27 1.77 -2.64
N TRP A 383 -11.66 2.59 -1.77
CA TRP A 383 -11.51 2.29 -0.35
C TRP A 383 -12.85 2.29 0.42
N SER A 384 -13.68 3.31 0.21
CA SER A 384 -14.90 3.54 1.01
C SER A 384 -16.14 2.79 0.52
N LEU A 385 -16.25 2.50 -0.78
CA LEU A 385 -17.47 1.96 -1.39
C LEU A 385 -17.89 0.59 -0.81
N PRO A 386 -16.98 -0.36 -0.49
CA PRO A 386 -17.35 -1.60 0.21
C PRO A 386 -18.01 -1.32 1.56
N PHE A 387 -17.48 -0.37 2.34
CA PHE A 387 -18.06 0.02 3.63
C PHE A 387 -19.44 0.66 3.48
N VAL A 388 -19.58 1.60 2.55
CA VAL A 388 -20.86 2.25 2.29
C VAL A 388 -21.92 1.22 1.88
N GLY A 389 -21.57 0.29 0.99
CA GLY A 389 -22.46 -0.79 0.56
C GLY A 389 -22.92 -1.68 1.72
N GLU A 390 -22.00 -2.08 2.59
CA GLU A 390 -22.30 -2.85 3.80
C GLU A 390 -23.23 -2.08 4.74
N LYS A 391 -22.90 -0.86 5.13
CA LYS A 391 -23.69 -0.10 6.12
C LYS A 391 -25.08 0.28 5.62
N ILE A 392 -25.22 0.61 4.34
CA ILE A 392 -26.54 0.81 3.74
C ILE A 392 -27.33 -0.50 3.79
N THR A 393 -26.69 -1.63 3.54
CA THR A 393 -27.37 -2.92 3.58
C THR A 393 -27.77 -3.33 5.00
N ASP A 394 -26.89 -3.12 5.99
CA ASP A 394 -27.19 -3.33 7.41
C ASP A 394 -28.39 -2.48 7.85
N MET A 395 -28.39 -1.20 7.46
CA MET A 395 -29.50 -0.28 7.73
C MET A 395 -30.80 -0.79 7.10
N LEU A 396 -30.77 -1.20 5.82
CA LEU A 396 -31.94 -1.73 5.15
C LEU A 396 -32.45 -3.02 5.80
N LEU A 397 -31.55 -3.92 6.22
CA LEU A 397 -31.91 -5.15 6.94
C LEU A 397 -32.52 -4.82 8.30
N ALA A 398 -31.95 -3.87 9.05
CA ALA A 398 -32.50 -3.42 10.32
C ALA A 398 -33.90 -2.83 10.14
N ILE A 399 -34.12 -1.99 9.12
CA ILE A 399 -35.44 -1.45 8.77
C ILE A 399 -36.41 -2.59 8.43
N LEU A 400 -36.00 -3.56 7.61
CA LEU A 400 -36.85 -4.69 7.23
C LEU A 400 -37.19 -5.60 8.42
N ASN A 401 -36.28 -5.73 9.39
CA ASN A 401 -36.49 -6.48 10.63
C ASN A 401 -37.42 -5.75 11.63
N THR A 402 -37.76 -4.48 11.40
CA THR A 402 -38.79 -3.80 12.21
C THR A 402 -40.20 -4.32 11.93
N CYS A 403 -40.44 -4.96 10.78
CA CYS A 403 -41.66 -5.70 10.53
C CYS A 403 -41.59 -7.04 11.27
N SER A 404 -42.44 -7.22 12.29
CA SER A 404 -42.47 -8.47 13.05
C SER A 404 -43.06 -9.62 12.21
N LYS A 405 -42.71 -10.87 12.54
CA LYS A 405 -43.40 -12.04 11.98
C LYS A 405 -44.90 -11.98 12.26
N GLU A 406 -45.32 -11.34 13.36
CA GLU A 406 -46.74 -11.10 13.66
C GLU A 406 -47.39 -10.09 12.71
N GLU A 407 -46.76 -8.98 12.33
CA GLU A 407 -47.35 -8.02 11.36
C GLU A 407 -47.46 -8.62 9.95
N LEU A 408 -46.53 -9.49 9.57
CA LEU A 408 -46.59 -10.25 8.31
C LEU A 408 -47.64 -11.39 8.36
N ALA A 409 -47.97 -11.90 9.55
CA ALA A 409 -48.93 -12.99 9.77
C ALA A 409 -50.35 -12.51 10.09
N GLU A 410 -50.53 -11.34 10.72
CA GLU A 410 -51.83 -10.73 10.99
C GLU A 410 -52.56 -10.34 9.69
N ASP A 411 -51.81 -9.95 8.65
CA ASP A 411 -52.36 -9.76 7.31
C ASP A 411 -52.68 -11.08 6.58
N ASP A 412 -51.96 -12.18 6.87
CA ASP A 412 -52.30 -13.52 6.37
C ASP A 412 -53.55 -14.12 7.05
N MET A 413 -53.82 -13.77 8.32
CA MET A 413 -55.07 -14.17 9.00
C MET A 413 -56.30 -13.39 8.51
N ASN A 414 -56.14 -12.16 8.01
CA ASN A 414 -57.24 -11.44 7.36
C ASN A 414 -57.58 -12.01 5.97
N LEU A 415 -56.64 -12.67 5.28
CA LEU A 415 -56.89 -13.36 4.00
C LEU A 415 -57.56 -14.73 4.18
N SER A 416 -57.28 -15.45 5.27
CA SER A 416 -57.83 -16.80 5.48
C SER A 416 -59.30 -16.81 5.91
N LEU A 417 -59.80 -15.70 6.46
CA LEU A 417 -61.20 -15.54 6.89
C LEU A 417 -62.19 -15.25 5.75
N THR A 418 -61.70 -14.87 4.56
CA THR A 418 -62.56 -14.59 3.39
C THR A 418 -62.63 -15.72 2.37
N GLY A 419 -61.89 -16.81 2.57
CA GLY A 419 -61.73 -17.91 1.59
C GLY A 419 -62.58 -19.17 1.81
N ALA A 420 -63.48 -19.19 2.79
CA ALA A 420 -64.22 -20.39 3.16
C ALA A 420 -65.68 -20.39 2.69
N MET A 421 -65.93 -20.27 1.38
CA MET A 421 -67.15 -20.83 0.77
C MET A 421 -66.86 -21.35 -0.65
N GLU A 422 -67.24 -22.63 -0.82
CA GLU A 422 -67.44 -23.40 -2.06
C GLU A 422 -66.22 -23.99 -2.78
N VAL A 423 -66.14 -25.31 -2.60
CA VAL A 423 -65.43 -26.29 -3.41
C VAL A 423 -66.35 -26.69 -4.57
N ASP A 424 -65.92 -26.51 -5.82
CA ASP A 424 -66.24 -27.49 -6.86
C ASP A 424 -65.09 -27.62 -7.86
N SER A 425 -65.11 -28.75 -8.53
CA SER A 425 -64.03 -29.63 -8.94
C SER A 425 -63.71 -29.50 -10.42
N THR A 426 -62.41 -29.70 -10.72
CA THR A 426 -61.81 -30.44 -11.87
C THR A 426 -60.71 -29.67 -12.63
N PRO A 427 -59.66 -30.38 -13.11
CA PRO A 427 -58.42 -29.77 -13.57
C PRO A 427 -58.32 -29.70 -15.10
N VAL A 428 -57.81 -28.61 -15.66
CA VAL A 428 -57.26 -28.60 -17.03
C VAL A 428 -55.95 -27.81 -17.11
N SER A 429 -54.96 -28.50 -17.68
CA SER A 429 -53.56 -28.16 -17.94
C SER A 429 -53.34 -27.11 -19.06
N PRO A 430 -52.08 -26.66 -19.31
CA PRO A 430 -51.76 -25.29 -19.74
C PRO A 430 -51.53 -25.13 -21.26
N GLY A 431 -51.72 -23.90 -21.76
CA GLY A 431 -51.25 -23.42 -23.07
C GLY A 431 -51.19 -21.89 -23.06
N SER A 432 -50.01 -21.28 -23.07
CA SER A 432 -49.26 -20.84 -24.26
C SER A 432 -49.66 -19.46 -24.79
N SER A 433 -48.72 -18.51 -24.63
CA SER A 433 -48.25 -17.58 -25.69
C SER A 433 -49.05 -16.33 -26.06
N GLN A 434 -48.30 -15.21 -26.09
CA GLN A 434 -48.37 -14.05 -27.02
C GLN A 434 -49.40 -12.94 -26.74
N THR A 435 -48.99 -11.73 -26.33
CA THR A 435 -48.45 -10.56 -27.09
C THR A 435 -49.42 -9.87 -28.07
N SER A 436 -49.85 -8.64 -27.73
CA SER A 436 -50.06 -7.44 -28.59
C SER A 436 -51.00 -6.46 -27.82
N VAL A 437 -50.75 -5.16 -27.55
CA VAL A 437 -50.26 -3.98 -28.31
C VAL A 437 -51.42 -3.18 -28.97
N VAL A 438 -51.64 -1.95 -28.43
CA VAL A 438 -52.34 -0.70 -28.89
C VAL A 438 -53.87 -0.66 -29.20
N SER A 439 -54.62 0.30 -28.62
CA SER A 439 -54.79 1.68 -29.13
C SER A 439 -55.94 2.50 -28.48
N SER A 440 -55.64 3.79 -28.21
CA SER A 440 -56.42 5.04 -28.31
C SER A 440 -57.95 5.14 -28.10
N GLY A 441 -58.37 6.16 -27.31
CA GLY A 441 -59.68 6.85 -27.44
C GLY A 441 -59.92 7.95 -26.38
N VAL A 442 -60.19 9.18 -26.84
CA VAL A 442 -60.40 10.42 -26.05
C VAL A 442 -61.90 10.70 -25.86
N GLY A 443 -62.34 11.23 -24.70
CA GLY A 443 -63.69 11.78 -24.50
C GLY A 443 -63.92 12.35 -23.08
N SER A 444 -64.61 13.49 -23.00
CA SER A 444 -64.70 14.47 -21.90
C SER A 444 -65.99 14.36 -21.04
N GLU A 445 -65.94 14.95 -19.83
CA GLU A 445 -67.01 15.49 -18.94
C GLU A 445 -67.18 14.80 -17.55
N GLY A 446 -67.07 15.58 -16.46
CA GLY A 446 -67.36 15.17 -15.07
C GLY A 446 -68.80 15.54 -14.64
N PRO A 447 -69.17 15.55 -13.34
CA PRO A 447 -68.47 15.09 -12.13
C PRO A 447 -69.29 14.06 -11.31
N GLN A 448 -68.67 13.53 -10.25
CA GLN A 448 -69.23 12.90 -9.04
C GLN A 448 -68.86 11.43 -8.78
N ASP A 449 -68.63 11.22 -7.50
CA ASP A 449 -68.58 9.99 -6.73
C ASP A 449 -67.28 9.16 -6.73
N THR A 450 -66.47 9.48 -5.72
CA THR A 450 -65.78 8.55 -4.81
C THR A 450 -66.10 7.08 -5.06
N VAL A 451 -65.25 6.41 -5.83
CA VAL A 451 -65.18 4.93 -5.83
C VAL A 451 -63.76 4.56 -5.46
N MET A 452 -63.63 4.00 -4.25
CA MET A 452 -62.44 3.28 -3.82
C MET A 452 -62.19 2.14 -4.80
N THR A 453 -61.14 2.24 -5.61
CA THR A 453 -60.65 1.12 -6.41
C THR A 453 -60.15 0.03 -5.47
N GLU A 454 -60.93 -1.04 -5.35
CA GLU A 454 -60.51 -2.30 -4.76
C GLU A 454 -59.30 -2.82 -5.53
N VAL A 455 -58.14 -2.79 -4.87
CA VAL A 455 -56.93 -3.44 -5.36
C VAL A 455 -57.18 -4.95 -5.31
N SER A 456 -57.27 -5.58 -6.48
CA SER A 456 -57.47 -7.02 -6.63
C SER A 456 -56.48 -7.82 -5.77
N ALA A 457 -56.95 -8.91 -5.16
CA ALA A 457 -56.11 -9.80 -4.33
C ALA A 457 -54.86 -10.30 -5.08
N GLY A 458 -54.92 -10.41 -6.41
CA GLY A 458 -53.78 -10.76 -7.26
C GLY A 458 -52.66 -9.70 -7.29
N ASP A 459 -53.00 -8.42 -7.19
CA ASP A 459 -52.03 -7.32 -7.12
C ASP A 459 -51.35 -7.25 -5.75
N ARG A 460 -52.06 -7.64 -4.68
CA ARG A 460 -51.50 -7.77 -3.32
C ARG A 460 -50.52 -8.94 -3.23
N GLU A 461 -50.85 -10.09 -3.83
CA GLU A 461 -49.95 -11.26 -3.92
C GLU A 461 -48.69 -10.95 -4.75
N ALA A 462 -48.86 -10.25 -5.88
CA ALA A 462 -47.75 -9.78 -6.70
C ALA A 462 -46.88 -8.76 -5.96
N ASN A 463 -47.47 -7.84 -5.19
CA ASN A 463 -46.73 -6.88 -4.38
C ASN A 463 -45.98 -7.55 -3.21
N LYS A 464 -46.58 -8.56 -2.56
CA LYS A 464 -45.96 -9.40 -1.51
C LYS A 464 -44.76 -10.17 -2.07
N ASN A 465 -44.88 -10.76 -3.25
CA ASN A 465 -43.79 -11.43 -3.95
C ASN A 465 -42.69 -10.45 -4.38
N ARG A 466 -43.04 -9.22 -4.80
CA ARG A 466 -42.06 -8.17 -5.11
C ARG A 466 -41.28 -7.73 -3.86
N ILE A 467 -41.95 -7.58 -2.71
CA ILE A 467 -41.29 -7.23 -1.45
C ILE A 467 -40.38 -8.37 -1.00
N ARG A 468 -40.85 -9.64 -1.04
CA ARG A 468 -40.02 -10.82 -0.72
C ARG A 468 -38.81 -10.95 -1.65
N GLN A 469 -38.97 -10.71 -2.95
CA GLN A 469 -37.87 -10.69 -3.92
C GLN A 469 -36.90 -9.54 -3.65
N LYS A 470 -37.38 -8.35 -3.25
CA LYS A 470 -36.53 -7.23 -2.84
C LYS A 470 -35.74 -7.54 -1.57
N ILE A 471 -36.36 -8.17 -0.57
CA ILE A 471 -35.68 -8.62 0.67
C ILE A 471 -34.60 -9.65 0.34
N LEU A 472 -34.91 -10.65 -0.50
CA LEU A 472 -33.95 -11.66 -0.94
C LEU A 472 -32.83 -11.06 -1.80
N ALA A 473 -33.12 -10.08 -2.64
CA ALA A 473 -32.12 -9.35 -3.42
C ALA A 473 -31.21 -8.52 -2.51
N ILE A 474 -31.77 -7.80 -1.52
CA ILE A 474 -31.00 -7.04 -0.52
C ILE A 474 -30.13 -7.98 0.33
N GLY A 475 -30.64 -9.13 0.76
CA GLY A 475 -29.84 -10.12 1.49
C GLY A 475 -28.79 -10.84 0.63
N ARG A 476 -28.95 -10.90 -0.70
CA ARG A 476 -27.90 -11.36 -1.62
C ARG A 476 -26.84 -10.28 -1.85
N ILE A 477 -27.28 -9.03 -2.03
CA ILE A 477 -26.42 -7.85 -2.15
C ILE A 477 -25.60 -7.66 -0.87
N SER A 478 -26.20 -7.81 0.32
CA SER A 478 -25.54 -7.84 1.63
C SER A 478 -24.39 -8.83 1.66
N ARG A 479 -24.65 -10.08 1.25
CA ARG A 479 -23.64 -11.14 1.23
C ARG A 479 -22.55 -10.87 0.21
N VAL A 480 -22.90 -10.37 -0.98
CA VAL A 480 -21.90 -9.99 -1.99
C VAL A 480 -21.04 -8.83 -1.49
N PHE A 481 -21.61 -7.80 -0.88
CA PHE A 481 -20.85 -6.68 -0.33
C PHE A 481 -20.07 -7.03 0.92
N ALA A 482 -20.57 -7.92 1.79
CA ALA A 482 -19.84 -8.44 2.93
C ALA A 482 -18.66 -9.33 2.49
N VAL A 483 -18.80 -10.10 1.41
CA VAL A 483 -17.68 -10.85 0.81
C VAL A 483 -16.70 -9.91 0.11
N LEU A 484 -17.19 -8.93 -0.67
CA LEU A 484 -16.33 -7.92 -1.30
C LEU A 484 -15.61 -7.05 -0.27
N ARG A 485 -16.22 -6.80 0.89
CA ARG A 485 -15.59 -6.14 2.02
C ARG A 485 -14.67 -7.10 2.75
N SER A 486 -15.01 -8.36 3.03
CA SER A 486 -14.04 -9.29 3.63
C SER A 486 -12.85 -9.52 2.71
N GLU A 487 -13.05 -9.53 1.40
CA GLU A 487 -11.98 -9.58 0.41
C GLU A 487 -11.24 -8.24 0.33
N SER A 488 -11.92 -7.09 0.36
CA SER A 488 -11.27 -5.77 0.32
C SER A 488 -10.63 -5.36 1.64
N GLU A 489 -11.10 -5.82 2.78
CA GLU A 489 -10.51 -5.70 4.12
C GLU A 489 -9.42 -6.75 4.26
N SER A 490 -9.62 -8.00 3.83
CA SER A 490 -8.49 -8.94 3.77
C SER A 490 -7.42 -8.38 2.82
N ILE A 491 -7.77 -7.79 1.67
CA ILE A 491 -6.79 -7.26 0.71
C ILE A 491 -6.22 -5.92 1.16
N SER A 492 -7.00 -5.00 1.74
CA SER A 492 -6.53 -3.69 2.22
C SER A 492 -5.88 -3.82 3.59
N GLU A 493 -6.42 -4.55 4.55
CA GLU A 493 -5.75 -4.85 5.84
C GLU A 493 -4.52 -5.77 5.67
N LEU A 494 -4.47 -6.69 4.68
CA LEU A 494 -3.20 -7.39 4.34
C LEU A 494 -2.16 -6.44 3.71
N LYS A 495 -2.61 -5.49 2.89
CA LYS A 495 -1.72 -4.61 2.11
C LYS A 495 -1.31 -3.34 2.84
N ASP A 496 -2.12 -2.88 3.79
CA ASP A 496 -1.94 -1.63 4.53
C ASP A 496 -0.90 -1.75 5.64
N LEU A 497 -0.55 -2.95 6.11
CA LEU A 497 0.23 -3.05 7.35
C LEU A 497 1.38 -4.04 7.43
N MET A 498 1.52 -5.08 6.58
CA MET A 498 2.59 -6.07 6.86
C MET A 498 3.24 -6.81 5.68
N GLY A 499 2.68 -6.90 4.47
CA GLY A 499 3.26 -7.80 3.46
C GLY A 499 3.32 -9.28 3.88
N THR A 500 2.59 -9.67 4.95
CA THR A 500 2.49 -11.06 5.45
C THR A 500 1.03 -11.53 5.55
N THR A 501 0.83 -12.85 5.59
CA THR A 501 -0.48 -13.52 5.42
C THR A 501 -1.27 -13.86 6.70
N LYS A 502 -0.92 -13.40 7.92
CA LYS A 502 -1.71 -13.70 9.14
C LYS A 502 -1.66 -12.58 10.21
N LEU A 503 -2.82 -12.29 10.81
CA LEU A 503 -3.00 -11.35 11.94
C LEU A 503 -3.29 -12.08 13.28
N PRO A 504 -2.85 -11.55 14.44
CA PRO A 504 -3.27 -12.01 15.77
C PRO A 504 -4.72 -11.64 16.08
N TYR A 505 -5.44 -12.54 16.77
CA TYR A 505 -6.87 -12.42 17.04
C TYR A 505 -7.20 -11.25 18.00
N GLY A 506 -8.17 -10.41 17.65
CA GLY A 506 -8.84 -9.48 18.60
C GLY A 506 -8.49 -7.98 18.55
N GLN A 507 -7.72 -7.49 17.56
CA GLN A 507 -7.31 -6.07 17.49
C GLN A 507 -8.04 -5.21 16.44
N LEU A 508 -8.94 -5.81 15.65
CA LEU A 508 -9.71 -5.14 14.59
C LEU A 508 -10.69 -4.06 15.12
N ALA A 509 -11.06 -4.12 16.40
CA ALA A 509 -12.01 -3.17 17.00
C ALA A 509 -11.40 -1.79 17.36
N LEU A 510 -10.08 -1.60 17.25
CA LEU A 510 -9.38 -0.41 17.77
C LEU A 510 -8.84 0.54 16.68
N GLY A 511 -9.04 0.23 15.39
CA GLY A 511 -8.55 1.04 14.26
C GLY A 511 -7.02 1.22 14.24
N ALA A 512 -6.54 2.17 13.42
CA ALA A 512 -5.11 2.47 13.26
C ALA A 512 -4.40 2.88 14.57
N GLU A 513 -5.14 3.43 15.54
CA GLU A 513 -4.61 3.73 16.88
C GLU A 513 -4.39 2.47 17.74
N GLY A 514 -5.18 1.41 17.54
CA GLY A 514 -5.02 0.13 18.22
C GLY A 514 -3.75 -0.61 17.84
N LEU A 515 -3.36 -0.56 16.57
CA LEU A 515 -2.12 -1.17 16.07
C LEU A 515 -0.88 -0.32 16.36
N LYS A 516 -0.98 1.02 16.38
CA LYS A 516 0.10 1.90 16.88
C LYS A 516 0.45 1.63 18.35
N ARG A 517 -0.47 1.04 19.12
CA ARG A 517 -0.21 0.58 20.49
C ARG A 517 0.45 -0.79 20.56
N ALA A 518 0.65 -1.52 19.46
CA ALA A 518 1.26 -2.85 19.46
C ALA A 518 2.76 -2.85 19.11
N ILE A 519 3.24 -1.83 18.39
CA ILE A 519 4.65 -1.66 18.02
C ILE A 519 5.22 -0.51 18.86
N HIS A 520 5.97 -0.84 19.92
CA HIS A 520 6.50 0.15 20.86
C HIS A 520 7.99 0.44 20.66
N SER A 521 8.69 -0.36 19.85
CA SER A 521 10.14 -0.26 19.69
C SER A 521 10.60 -0.57 18.27
N PHE A 522 11.80 -0.11 17.94
CA PHE A 522 12.52 -0.43 16.70
C PHE A 522 12.59 -1.94 16.45
N GLU A 523 12.83 -2.75 17.51
CA GLU A 523 12.93 -4.21 17.39
C GLU A 523 11.59 -4.88 17.10
N ASP A 524 10.49 -4.33 17.60
CA ASP A 524 9.15 -4.83 17.29
C ASP A 524 8.80 -4.56 15.82
N ALA A 525 9.11 -3.35 15.33
CA ALA A 525 8.94 -2.98 13.93
C ALA A 525 9.79 -3.87 13.02
N LYS A 526 11.07 -4.03 13.34
CA LYS A 526 12.00 -4.91 12.61
C LYS A 526 11.52 -6.36 12.55
N ARG A 527 10.98 -6.90 13.65
CA ARG A 527 10.43 -8.25 13.67
C ARG A 527 9.18 -8.38 12.80
N SER A 528 8.31 -7.37 12.82
CA SER A 528 7.10 -7.36 12.00
C SER A 528 7.39 -7.29 10.51
N ASP A 529 8.52 -6.69 10.12
CA ASP A 529 8.92 -6.48 8.73
C ASP A 529 9.85 -7.57 8.16
N MET A 530 10.26 -8.54 8.98
CA MET A 530 11.30 -9.51 8.63
C MET A 530 11.03 -10.29 7.32
N GLU A 531 9.76 -10.56 6.99
CA GLU A 531 9.42 -11.22 5.72
C GLU A 531 9.56 -10.30 4.51
N ASN A 532 9.40 -8.99 4.67
CA ASN A 532 9.61 -8.02 3.58
C ASN A 532 11.11 -7.74 3.35
N GLU A 533 11.96 -8.09 4.31
CA GLU A 533 13.41 -8.03 4.18
C GLU A 533 13.99 -9.23 3.40
N ARG A 534 13.15 -10.23 3.05
CA ARG A 534 13.52 -11.39 2.24
C ARG A 534 13.44 -11.13 0.75
N LEU A 535 14.23 -11.91 -0.02
CA LEU A 535 14.01 -12.04 -1.45
C LEU A 535 12.59 -12.60 -1.68
N PRO A 536 11.73 -11.89 -2.43
CA PRO A 536 10.39 -12.39 -2.70
C PRO A 536 10.40 -13.72 -3.47
N PRO A 537 9.39 -14.58 -3.29
CA PRO A 537 9.27 -15.80 -4.07
C PRO A 537 9.10 -15.47 -5.56
N THR A 538 9.58 -16.35 -6.43
CA THR A 538 9.36 -16.22 -7.87
C THR A 538 7.87 -16.35 -8.21
N LYS A 539 7.47 -15.86 -9.40
CA LYS A 539 6.07 -15.98 -9.86
C LYS A 539 5.58 -17.43 -9.89
N GLU A 540 6.46 -18.36 -10.27
CA GLU A 540 6.14 -19.79 -10.32
C GLU A 540 5.92 -20.38 -8.93
N GLU A 541 6.78 -20.03 -7.96
CA GLU A 541 6.64 -20.44 -6.56
C GLU A 541 5.36 -19.87 -5.95
N LYS A 542 5.09 -18.58 -6.17
CA LYS A 542 3.85 -17.93 -5.71
C LYS A 542 2.60 -18.61 -6.29
N MET A 543 2.59 -18.89 -7.61
CA MET A 543 1.47 -19.61 -8.24
C MET A 543 1.28 -21.01 -7.66
N LYS A 544 2.37 -21.70 -7.29
CA LYS A 544 2.30 -23.02 -6.64
C LYS A 544 1.76 -22.90 -5.22
N GLU A 545 2.24 -21.94 -4.44
CA GLU A 545 1.74 -21.68 -3.08
C GLU A 545 0.26 -21.30 -3.08
N ASP A 546 -0.18 -20.46 -4.00
CA ASP A 546 -1.58 -20.06 -4.13
C ASP A 546 -2.46 -21.27 -4.49
N LYS A 547 -1.99 -22.14 -5.40
CA LYS A 547 -2.67 -23.40 -5.70
C LYS A 547 -2.75 -24.32 -4.48
N ASP A 548 -1.66 -24.47 -3.72
CA ASP A 548 -1.62 -25.31 -2.53
C ASP A 548 -2.54 -24.76 -1.43
N LYS A 549 -2.62 -23.42 -1.26
CA LYS A 549 -3.56 -22.76 -0.36
C LYS A 549 -5.01 -23.00 -0.77
N ILE A 550 -5.33 -22.84 -2.06
CA ILE A 550 -6.67 -23.12 -2.58
C ILE A 550 -7.04 -24.59 -2.35
N MET A 551 -6.10 -25.51 -2.60
CA MET A 551 -6.33 -26.94 -2.39
C MET A 551 -6.60 -27.28 -0.92
N ARG A 552 -5.85 -26.67 0.01
CA ARG A 552 -6.10 -26.82 1.46
C ARG A 552 -7.44 -26.23 1.88
N ALA A 553 -7.79 -25.05 1.39
CA ALA A 553 -9.08 -24.42 1.72
C ALA A 553 -10.26 -25.25 1.19
N ILE A 554 -10.13 -25.88 0.01
CA ILE A 554 -11.12 -26.81 -0.53
C ILE A 554 -11.22 -28.07 0.35
N ASP A 555 -10.08 -28.62 0.77
CA ASP A 555 -10.03 -29.81 1.63
C ASP A 555 -10.67 -29.53 3.01
N GLU A 556 -10.35 -28.39 3.63
CA GLU A 556 -10.97 -27.91 4.87
C GLU A 556 -12.48 -27.71 4.71
N ALA A 557 -12.93 -27.08 3.63
CA ALA A 557 -14.36 -26.89 3.35
C ALA A 557 -15.12 -28.20 3.09
N GLN A 558 -14.46 -29.24 2.57
CA GLN A 558 -15.05 -30.55 2.33
C GLN A 558 -15.08 -31.44 3.58
N HIS A 559 -14.15 -31.22 4.52
CA HIS A 559 -14.02 -32.01 5.74
C HIS A 559 -14.51 -31.30 7.01
N THR A 560 -15.08 -30.09 6.89
CA THR A 560 -15.75 -29.41 8.01
C THR A 560 -16.98 -30.24 8.42
N PRO A 561 -17.05 -30.78 9.65
CA PRO A 561 -18.18 -31.59 10.08
C PRO A 561 -19.48 -30.79 10.05
N GLN A 562 -20.56 -31.38 9.53
CA GLN A 562 -21.89 -30.76 9.47
C GLN A 562 -22.35 -30.22 10.86
N SER A 563 -21.91 -30.86 11.94
CA SER A 563 -22.19 -30.44 13.31
C SER A 563 -21.60 -29.09 13.70
N GLU A 564 -20.43 -28.71 13.15
CA GLU A 564 -19.81 -27.40 13.41
C GLU A 564 -20.50 -26.29 12.60
N LEU A 565 -20.97 -26.59 11.39
CA LEU A 565 -21.77 -25.67 10.59
C LEU A 565 -23.13 -25.41 11.25
N ASP A 566 -23.76 -26.44 11.79
CA ASP A 566 -25.03 -26.35 12.51
C ASP A 566 -24.88 -25.59 13.85
N GLU A 567 -23.72 -25.71 14.55
CA GLU A 567 -23.42 -24.94 15.76
C GLU A 567 -23.19 -23.44 15.48
N VAL A 568 -22.47 -23.09 14.41
CA VAL A 568 -22.26 -21.68 14.02
C VAL A 568 -23.58 -21.05 13.56
N GLU A 569 -24.44 -21.80 12.89
CA GLU A 569 -25.79 -21.35 12.50
C GLU A 569 -26.70 -21.20 13.75
N ALA A 570 -26.61 -22.10 14.73
CA ALA A 570 -27.31 -21.97 16.01
C ALA A 570 -26.81 -20.78 16.85
N MET A 571 -25.50 -20.50 16.88
CA MET A 571 -24.94 -19.35 17.59
C MET A 571 -25.33 -18.01 16.94
N LYS A 572 -25.43 -17.94 15.60
CA LYS A 572 -25.92 -16.75 14.90
C LYS A 572 -27.41 -16.49 15.12
N VAL A 573 -28.23 -17.54 15.18
CA VAL A 573 -29.66 -17.43 15.49
C VAL A 573 -29.89 -17.05 16.96
N ALA A 574 -28.97 -17.42 17.86
CA ALA A 574 -29.02 -17.06 19.28
C ALA A 574 -28.44 -15.67 19.61
N GLY A 575 -27.81 -14.99 18.64
CA GLY A 575 -27.28 -13.63 18.82
C GLY A 575 -26.05 -13.54 19.73
N THR A 576 -25.30 -14.63 19.90
CA THR A 576 -24.12 -14.72 20.78
C THR A 576 -22.78 -14.58 20.03
N LEU A 577 -22.83 -14.21 18.75
CA LEU A 577 -21.67 -13.92 17.89
C LEU A 577 -21.61 -12.43 17.55
#